data_AF-A0A523Q5E0-F1
#
_entry.id   AF-A0A523Q5E0-F1
#
_cell.length_a   1.000
_cell.length_b   1.000
_cell.length_c   1.000
_cell.angle_alpha   90.00
_cell.angle_beta   90.00
_cell.angle_gamma   90.00
#
_symmetry.space_group_name_H-M   'P 1'
#
loop_
_entity.id
_entity.type
_entity.pdbx_description
1 polymer ?
#
loop_
_entity_poly.entity_id
_entity_poly.type
_entity_poly.pdbx_seq_one_letter_code
_entity_poly.pdbx_strand_id
1 'polypeptide(L)'
;MLWVFEVLPFLEKQGQRPQWRIRSRLYGRGPDQVVLPGVFDLAYEPAPGPSQPQSLLALRSQRLSALGNDWQGLHDLWHRFFKVPDRIHARADAIGLPSGTLGVHYRGTDKNLALQDTNTVTPQDMLDAAAEALSRYPHLQCIFLATDEVEIVALARARFAPLTVVNLGGVSYHKSGVADEDRADRALLDCVLLSRCAVVLKCSSALSGFAKILRPELPVFRVAASKFFYDVPYFPDAYVPRWEATTPEGQRRSQRLFDGDWLDDRRVPRRFRRDFMVQPRYRWLQRWARRLHFLLSA
;
A
#
# COMPACT_ATOMS: atom_id res chain seq x y z
N MET A 1 5.84 4.29 7.74
CA MET A 1 4.44 4.75 7.79
C MET A 1 3.48 3.62 8.17
N LEU A 2 3.56 2.44 7.55
CA LEU A 2 2.62 1.32 7.79
C LEU A 2 2.46 0.89 9.25
N TRP A 3 3.50 1.01 10.07
CA TRP A 3 3.41 0.71 11.51
C TRP A 3 2.48 1.64 12.29
N VAL A 4 2.11 2.80 11.73
CA VAL A 4 1.15 3.71 12.35
C VAL A 4 -0.20 3.01 12.54
N PHE A 5 -0.65 2.22 11.55
CA PHE A 5 -1.89 1.45 11.67
C PHE A 5 -1.88 0.46 12.84
N GLU A 6 -0.72 -0.07 13.21
CA GLU A 6 -0.62 -0.98 14.36
C GLU A 6 -0.82 -0.26 15.71
N VAL A 7 -0.59 1.06 15.75
CA VAL A 7 -0.62 1.92 16.95
C VAL A 7 -1.92 2.70 17.06
N LEU A 8 -2.54 3.10 15.94
CA LEU A 8 -3.77 3.91 15.95
C LEU A 8 -4.91 3.30 16.79
N PRO A 9 -5.21 1.98 16.74
CA PRO A 9 -6.31 1.44 17.53
C PRO A 9 -6.08 1.58 19.04
N PHE A 10 -4.83 1.50 19.48
CA PHE A 10 -4.48 1.74 20.88
C PHE A 10 -4.71 3.21 21.25
N LEU A 11 -4.22 4.15 20.45
CA LEU A 11 -4.40 5.58 20.70
C LEU A 11 -5.89 5.94 20.73
N GLU A 12 -6.68 5.42 19.79
CA GLU A 12 -8.11 5.63 19.73
C GLU A 12 -8.82 5.10 20.97
N LYS A 13 -8.50 3.87 21.40
CA LYS A 13 -9.06 3.28 22.62
C LYS A 13 -8.73 4.10 23.88
N GLN A 14 -7.62 4.84 23.88
CA GLN A 14 -7.23 5.71 25.00
C GLN A 14 -7.73 7.15 24.86
N GLY A 15 -8.46 7.48 23.78
CA GLY A 15 -8.85 8.87 23.48
C GLY A 15 -7.65 9.79 23.27
N GLN A 16 -6.49 9.25 22.89
CA GLN A 16 -5.25 10.02 22.75
C GLN A 16 -5.16 10.64 21.36
N ARG A 17 -4.70 11.89 21.32
CA ARG A 17 -4.51 12.72 20.13
C ARG A 17 -3.10 13.34 20.15
N PRO A 18 -2.05 12.55 19.88
CA PRO A 18 -0.68 13.00 20.08
C PRO A 18 -0.22 14.00 19.02
N GLN A 19 0.77 14.82 19.35
CA GLN A 19 1.55 15.50 18.33
C GLN A 19 2.40 14.46 17.57
N TRP A 20 2.29 14.42 16.25
CA TRP A 20 3.08 13.51 15.42
C TRP A 20 4.34 14.21 14.92
N ARG A 21 5.46 13.47 14.90
CA ARG A 21 6.69 13.91 14.23
C ARG A 21 7.44 12.70 13.68
N ILE A 22 6.86 12.04 12.70
CA ILE A 22 7.50 10.90 12.02
C ILE A 22 8.36 11.42 10.89
N ARG A 23 9.63 11.01 10.85
CA ARG A 23 10.58 11.39 9.80
C ARG A 23 10.97 10.23 8.88
N SER A 24 11.31 10.53 7.63
CA SER A 24 11.82 9.57 6.65
C SER A 24 12.73 10.24 5.64
N ARG A 25 13.93 9.70 5.43
CA ARG A 25 14.84 10.18 4.37
C ARG A 25 14.29 9.99 2.96
N LEU A 26 13.43 8.99 2.76
CA LEU A 26 12.93 8.60 1.45
C LEU A 26 11.63 9.30 1.05
N TYR A 27 10.81 9.64 2.05
CA TYR A 27 9.42 10.11 1.86
C TYR A 27 9.08 11.31 2.76
N GLY A 28 10.05 11.88 3.45
CA GLY A 28 9.85 13.07 4.25
C GLY A 28 9.99 14.33 3.41
N ARG A 29 9.18 15.34 3.70
CA ARG A 29 9.29 16.65 3.04
C ARG A 29 10.49 17.41 3.61
N GLY A 30 11.27 18.05 2.74
CA GLY A 30 12.41 18.89 3.13
C GLY A 30 11.98 20.12 3.95
N PRO A 31 12.91 20.75 4.69
CA PRO A 31 14.26 20.26 5.03
C PRO A 31 14.26 19.20 6.16
N ASP A 32 13.20 19.13 6.95
CA ASP A 32 13.14 18.35 8.20
C ASP A 32 12.79 16.86 8.02
N GLN A 33 12.55 16.44 6.78
CA GLN A 33 12.18 15.09 6.39
C GLN A 33 10.92 14.57 7.11
N VAL A 34 9.97 15.45 7.46
CA VAL A 34 8.75 15.05 8.17
C VAL A 34 7.75 14.42 7.22
N VAL A 35 7.19 13.29 7.63
CA VAL A 35 6.14 12.54 6.95
C VAL A 35 4.79 12.82 7.60
N LEU A 36 4.70 12.72 8.93
CA LEU A 36 3.48 12.97 9.71
C LEU A 36 3.76 13.97 10.85
N PRO A 37 3.12 15.16 10.85
CA PRO A 37 2.42 15.77 9.71
C PRO A 37 3.42 16.29 8.66
N GLY A 38 3.01 16.32 7.40
CA GLY A 38 3.85 16.83 6.30
C GLY A 38 3.36 16.31 4.96
N VAL A 39 3.50 15.00 4.73
CA VAL A 39 2.90 14.32 3.57
C VAL A 39 1.39 14.18 3.76
N PHE A 40 0.98 13.88 5.00
CA PHE A 40 -0.42 13.95 5.42
C PHE A 40 -0.59 15.05 6.47
N ASP A 41 -1.78 15.64 6.51
CA ASP A 41 -2.15 16.59 7.55
C ASP A 41 -2.81 15.87 8.72
N LEU A 42 -2.83 16.50 9.90
CA LEU A 42 -3.62 15.99 11.02
C LEU A 42 -5.11 16.28 10.77
N ALA A 43 -5.95 15.35 11.22
CA ALA A 43 -7.41 15.52 11.22
C ALA A 43 -7.93 16.22 12.49
N TYR A 44 -7.02 16.65 13.38
CA TYR A 44 -7.32 17.34 14.62
C TYR A 44 -6.19 18.33 14.95
N GLU A 45 -6.50 19.26 15.85
CA GLU A 45 -5.51 20.14 16.45
C GLU A 45 -4.98 19.50 17.74
N PRO A 46 -3.67 19.19 17.83
CA PRO A 46 -3.11 18.67 19.07
C PRO A 46 -3.24 19.67 20.20
N ALA A 47 -3.57 19.19 21.40
CA ALA A 47 -3.65 20.05 22.58
C ALA A 47 -2.32 20.80 22.80
N PRO A 48 -2.35 22.11 23.11
CA PRO A 48 -1.16 22.83 23.49
C PRO A 48 -0.66 22.34 24.85
N GLY A 49 0.66 22.27 25.02
CA GLY A 49 1.26 21.89 26.30
C GLY A 49 2.56 21.11 26.14
N PRO A 50 3.27 20.85 27.25
CA PRO A 50 4.46 20.01 27.24
C PRO A 50 4.09 18.61 26.76
N SER A 51 4.80 18.11 25.75
CA SER A 51 4.67 16.74 25.27
C SER A 51 5.90 15.94 25.68
N GLN A 52 5.68 14.69 26.12
CA GLN A 52 6.78 13.75 26.32
C GLN A 52 7.08 13.05 25.00
N PRO A 53 8.31 13.17 24.44
CA PRO A 53 8.66 12.44 23.23
C PRO A 53 8.53 10.94 23.45
N GLN A 54 7.80 10.28 22.56
CA GLN A 54 7.68 8.82 22.56
C GLN A 54 8.12 8.25 21.22
N SER A 55 8.96 7.21 21.29
CA SER A 55 9.35 6.46 20.10
C SER A 55 8.17 5.64 19.61
N LEU A 56 7.86 5.74 18.31
CA LEU A 56 6.86 4.88 17.67
C LEU A 56 7.21 3.40 17.85
N LEU A 57 8.51 3.06 17.85
CA LEU A 57 8.96 1.69 18.09
C LEU A 57 8.68 1.25 19.53
N ALA A 58 8.81 2.15 20.52
CA ALA A 58 8.48 1.84 21.91
C ALA A 58 6.98 1.59 22.08
N LEU A 59 6.13 2.46 21.54
CA LEU A 59 4.67 2.28 21.50
C LEU A 59 4.30 0.96 20.84
N ARG A 60 4.87 0.72 19.66
CA ARG A 60 4.72 -0.54 18.92
C ARG A 60 5.19 -1.73 19.75
N SER A 61 6.27 -1.62 20.52
CA SER A 61 6.79 -2.76 21.28
C SER A 61 5.89 -3.18 22.44
N GLN A 62 5.02 -2.28 22.90
CA GLN A 62 4.17 -2.46 24.08
C GLN A 62 2.70 -2.74 23.71
N ARG A 63 2.20 -2.21 22.58
CA ARG A 63 0.77 -2.07 22.30
C ARG A 63 0.41 -2.33 20.83
N LEU A 64 0.66 -3.55 20.34
CA LEU A 64 0.30 -3.91 18.96
C LEU A 64 -1.19 -4.17 18.77
N SER A 65 -1.64 -3.88 17.55
CA SER A 65 -2.91 -4.36 17.04
C SER A 65 -2.64 -5.30 15.87
N ALA A 66 -3.30 -6.44 15.84
CA ALA A 66 -3.37 -7.24 14.63
C ALA A 66 -4.27 -6.48 13.64
N LEU A 67 -3.73 -6.20 12.46
CA LEU A 67 -4.50 -5.59 11.38
C LEU A 67 -5.18 -6.70 10.59
N GLY A 68 -6.42 -6.45 10.18
CA GLY A 68 -7.22 -7.37 9.39
C GLY A 68 -7.66 -6.74 8.06
N ASN A 69 -8.72 -7.32 7.49
CA ASN A 69 -9.35 -6.88 6.24
C ASN A 69 -10.59 -5.98 6.47
N ASP A 70 -10.77 -5.43 7.68
CA ASP A 70 -11.79 -4.42 7.98
C ASP A 70 -11.39 -3.06 7.37
N TRP A 71 -11.60 -2.91 6.06
CA TRP A 71 -11.20 -1.71 5.35
C TRP A 71 -11.96 -0.47 5.80
N GLN A 72 -13.23 -0.60 6.18
CA GLN A 72 -14.02 0.53 6.67
C GLN A 72 -13.51 1.01 8.03
N GLY A 73 -13.27 0.12 8.98
CA GLY A 73 -12.68 0.49 10.26
C GLY A 73 -11.30 1.13 10.11
N LEU A 74 -10.47 0.69 9.16
CA LEU A 74 -9.19 1.34 8.84
C LEU A 74 -9.36 2.74 8.28
N HIS A 75 -10.30 2.90 7.36
CA HIS A 75 -10.63 4.18 6.77
C HIS A 75 -11.03 5.16 7.85
N ASP A 76 -12.04 4.80 8.67
CA ASP A 76 -12.55 5.65 9.75
C ASP A 76 -11.45 5.98 10.75
N LEU A 77 -10.66 4.98 11.16
CA LEU A 77 -9.56 5.18 12.10
C LEU A 77 -8.47 6.07 11.52
N TRP A 78 -8.10 5.89 10.25
CA TRP A 78 -7.13 6.76 9.58
C TRP A 78 -7.63 8.20 9.57
N HIS A 79 -8.87 8.42 9.12
CA HIS A 79 -9.46 9.74 8.97
C HIS A 79 -9.76 10.47 10.29
N ARG A 80 -9.80 9.76 11.43
CA ARG A 80 -9.79 10.38 12.77
C ARG A 80 -8.45 11.03 13.14
N PHE A 81 -7.35 10.58 12.55
CA PHE A 81 -6.00 11.03 12.91
C PHE A 81 -5.34 11.86 11.82
N PHE A 82 -5.55 11.51 10.55
CA PHE A 82 -4.87 12.10 9.42
C PHE A 82 -5.83 12.36 8.27
N LYS A 83 -5.49 13.31 7.41
CA LYS A 83 -6.19 13.56 6.16
C LYS A 83 -5.20 13.78 5.02
N VAL A 84 -5.66 13.50 3.80
CA VAL A 84 -4.94 13.88 2.59
C VAL A 84 -4.97 15.42 2.51
N PRO A 85 -3.84 16.09 2.29
CA PRO A 85 -3.81 17.55 2.19
C PRO A 85 -4.55 18.08 0.97
N ASP A 86 -5.17 19.26 1.08
CA ASP A 86 -5.93 19.89 -0.01
C ASP A 86 -5.10 20.09 -1.28
N ARG A 87 -3.80 20.38 -1.14
CA ARG A 87 -2.88 20.50 -2.28
C ARG A 87 -2.80 19.22 -3.13
N ILE A 88 -2.96 18.04 -2.52
CA ILE A 88 -2.95 16.77 -3.24
C ILE A 88 -4.30 16.54 -3.89
N HIS A 89 -5.40 16.86 -3.19
CA HIS A 89 -6.75 16.80 -3.77
C HIS A 89 -6.87 17.71 -4.99
N ALA A 90 -6.44 18.97 -4.90
CA ALA A 90 -6.46 19.92 -6.00
C ALA A 90 -5.66 19.42 -7.22
N ARG A 91 -4.48 18.83 -7.00
CA ARG A 91 -3.69 18.20 -8.08
C ARG A 91 -4.42 17.02 -8.71
N ALA A 92 -5.04 16.17 -7.89
CA ALA A 92 -5.82 15.03 -8.38
C ALA A 92 -7.08 15.47 -9.16
N ASP A 93 -7.72 16.57 -8.72
CA ASP A 93 -8.88 17.16 -9.40
C ASP A 93 -8.48 17.76 -10.76
N ALA A 94 -7.35 18.45 -10.82
CA ALA A 94 -6.81 19.02 -12.05
C ALA A 94 -6.47 17.97 -13.12
N ILE A 95 -6.12 16.75 -12.71
CA ILE A 95 -5.89 15.62 -13.63
C ILE A 95 -7.21 15.12 -14.24
N GLY A 96 -8.33 15.21 -13.50
CA GLY A 96 -9.66 14.94 -14.02
C GLY A 96 -9.88 13.52 -14.54
N LEU A 97 -9.49 12.49 -13.76
CA LEU A 97 -9.71 11.10 -14.17
C LEU A 97 -11.21 10.79 -14.36
N PRO A 98 -11.63 10.20 -15.49
CA PRO A 98 -12.99 9.71 -15.68
C PRO A 98 -13.36 8.66 -14.62
N SER A 99 -14.64 8.58 -14.24
CA SER A 99 -15.12 7.58 -13.27
C SER A 99 -14.93 6.13 -13.75
N GLY A 100 -15.03 5.89 -15.06
CA GLY A 100 -14.75 4.60 -15.71
C GLY A 100 -13.26 4.32 -15.94
N THR A 101 -12.40 4.58 -14.96
CA THR A 101 -10.94 4.37 -15.09
C THR A 101 -10.49 3.07 -14.44
N LEU A 102 -9.74 2.24 -15.16
CA LEU A 102 -8.95 1.15 -14.58
C LEU A 102 -7.65 1.70 -13.99
N GLY A 103 -7.47 1.57 -12.68
CA GLY A 103 -6.20 1.84 -12.03
C GLY A 103 -5.24 0.66 -12.20
N VAL A 104 -4.02 0.91 -12.64
CA VAL A 104 -2.95 -0.08 -12.71
C VAL A 104 -1.75 0.47 -11.95
N HIS A 105 -1.29 -0.26 -10.94
CA HIS A 105 -0.06 0.05 -10.24
C HIS A 105 1.00 -1.02 -10.51
N TYR A 106 1.91 -0.72 -11.43
CA TYR A 106 3.02 -1.58 -11.80
C TYR A 106 4.32 -1.09 -11.15
N ARG A 107 4.94 -1.96 -10.36
CA ARG A 107 6.18 -1.70 -9.64
C ARG A 107 7.25 -2.66 -10.14
N GLY A 108 8.07 -2.22 -11.09
CA GLY A 108 8.98 -3.11 -11.79
C GLY A 108 10.42 -3.15 -11.26
N THR A 109 10.87 -2.10 -10.55
CA THR A 109 12.29 -1.93 -10.17
C THR A 109 12.77 -2.92 -9.08
N ASP A 110 13.00 -2.43 -7.87
CA ASP A 110 13.60 -3.19 -6.78
C ASP A 110 12.69 -4.32 -6.25
N LYS A 111 11.38 -4.21 -6.51
CA LYS A 111 10.41 -5.16 -6.01
C LYS A 111 10.43 -6.49 -6.77
N ASN A 112 10.79 -6.47 -8.05
CA ASN A 112 10.92 -7.71 -8.84
C ASN A 112 12.08 -8.60 -8.38
N LEU A 113 13.04 -8.04 -7.61
CA LEU A 113 14.15 -8.77 -6.99
C LEU A 113 13.84 -9.23 -5.55
N ALA A 114 12.75 -8.75 -4.94
CA ALA A 114 12.36 -9.07 -3.58
C ALA A 114 11.57 -10.38 -3.49
N LEU A 115 12.17 -11.49 -3.95
CA LEU A 115 11.52 -12.81 -4.05
C LEU A 115 11.03 -13.37 -2.71
N GLN A 116 11.55 -12.85 -1.59
CA GLN A 116 11.08 -13.18 -0.24
C GLN A 116 9.74 -12.53 0.10
N ASP A 117 9.40 -11.41 -0.52
CA ASP A 117 8.17 -10.64 -0.24
C ASP A 117 7.05 -10.95 -1.23
N THR A 118 7.41 -11.20 -2.50
CA THR A 118 6.46 -11.33 -3.61
C THR A 118 7.09 -12.14 -4.75
N ASN A 119 6.35 -12.32 -5.85
CA ASN A 119 6.85 -12.92 -7.07
C ASN A 119 7.02 -11.83 -8.13
N THR A 120 7.99 -12.00 -9.02
CA THR A 120 8.26 -11.09 -10.14
C THR A 120 7.04 -10.99 -11.06
N VAL A 121 6.63 -9.76 -11.38
CA VAL A 121 5.58 -9.47 -12.35
C VAL A 121 6.23 -8.79 -13.53
N THR A 122 6.16 -9.40 -14.71
CA THR A 122 6.66 -8.76 -15.93
C THR A 122 5.68 -7.67 -16.42
N PRO A 123 6.11 -6.72 -17.26
CA PRO A 123 5.18 -5.78 -17.90
C PRO A 123 4.06 -6.50 -18.64
N GLN A 124 4.39 -7.58 -19.36
CA GLN A 124 3.42 -8.38 -20.09
C GLN A 124 2.39 -9.02 -19.17
N ASP A 125 2.82 -9.59 -18.04
CA ASP A 125 1.90 -10.19 -17.06
C ASP A 125 0.86 -9.19 -16.54
N MET A 126 1.31 -7.97 -16.23
CA MET A 126 0.43 -6.89 -15.77
C MET A 126 -0.53 -6.43 -16.88
N LEU A 127 -0.02 -6.24 -18.09
CA LEU A 127 -0.83 -5.80 -19.22
C LEU A 127 -1.86 -6.86 -19.64
N ASP A 128 -1.52 -8.15 -19.51
CA ASP A 128 -2.48 -9.23 -19.75
C ASP A 128 -3.59 -9.25 -18.69
N ALA A 129 -3.25 -9.04 -17.41
CA ALA A 129 -4.24 -8.92 -16.35
C ALA A 129 -5.15 -7.69 -16.57
N ALA A 130 -4.58 -6.56 -17.00
CA ALA A 130 -5.34 -5.36 -17.33
C ALA A 130 -6.27 -5.57 -18.54
N ALA A 131 -5.82 -6.26 -19.59
CA ALA A 131 -6.66 -6.61 -20.74
C ALA A 131 -7.86 -7.46 -20.31
N GLU A 132 -7.64 -8.44 -19.43
CA GLU A 132 -8.71 -9.27 -18.90
C GLU A 132 -9.68 -8.46 -18.03
N ALA A 133 -9.19 -7.53 -17.21
CA ALA A 133 -10.03 -6.65 -16.42
C ALA A 133 -10.90 -5.74 -17.29
N LEU A 134 -10.36 -5.16 -18.37
CA LEU A 134 -11.14 -4.35 -19.31
C LEU A 134 -12.24 -5.16 -19.99
N SER A 135 -11.98 -6.43 -20.33
CA SER A 135 -12.99 -7.34 -20.85
C SER A 135 -14.09 -7.66 -19.81
N ARG A 136 -13.70 -7.87 -18.55
CA ARG A 136 -14.63 -8.17 -17.44
C ARG A 136 -15.48 -6.95 -17.03
N TYR A 137 -14.94 -5.75 -17.19
CA TYR A 137 -15.57 -4.50 -16.80
C TYR A 137 -15.69 -3.57 -18.02
N PRO A 138 -16.65 -3.80 -18.92
CA PRO A 138 -16.74 -3.08 -20.21
C PRO A 138 -17.09 -1.59 -20.08
N HIS A 139 -17.47 -1.13 -18.88
CA HIS A 139 -17.68 0.29 -18.58
C HIS A 139 -16.37 1.06 -18.35
N LEU A 140 -15.22 0.38 -18.31
CA LEU A 140 -13.91 1.01 -18.16
C LEU A 140 -13.44 1.53 -19.52
N GLN A 141 -13.15 2.83 -19.60
CA GLN A 141 -12.86 3.57 -20.83
C GLN A 141 -11.51 4.30 -20.78
N CYS A 142 -10.85 4.26 -19.63
CA CYS A 142 -9.59 4.93 -19.36
C CYS A 142 -8.70 4.04 -18.50
N ILE A 143 -7.39 4.18 -18.61
CA ILE A 143 -6.41 3.52 -17.75
C ILE A 143 -5.60 4.59 -17.05
N PHE A 144 -5.53 4.55 -15.72
CA PHE A 144 -4.55 5.30 -14.95
C PHE A 144 -3.40 4.36 -14.56
N LEU A 145 -2.21 4.60 -15.08
CA LEU A 145 -1.02 3.77 -14.86
C LEU A 145 -0.04 4.48 -13.92
N ALA A 146 0.00 4.05 -12.66
CA ALA A 146 0.99 4.45 -11.67
C ALA A 146 2.19 3.49 -11.74
N THR A 147 3.36 3.99 -12.10
CA THR A 147 4.56 3.16 -12.26
C THR A 147 5.85 3.96 -12.12
N ASP A 148 6.92 3.25 -11.74
CA ASP A 148 8.29 3.74 -11.75
C ASP A 148 9.09 3.33 -13.00
N GLU A 149 8.48 2.61 -13.95
CA GLU A 149 9.09 2.22 -15.22
C GLU A 149 8.39 2.90 -16.39
N VAL A 150 9.13 3.65 -17.21
CA VAL A 150 8.55 4.43 -18.30
C VAL A 150 8.19 3.55 -19.49
N GLU A 151 8.87 2.43 -19.65
CA GLU A 151 8.75 1.51 -20.78
C GLU A 151 7.36 0.86 -20.82
N ILE A 152 6.81 0.45 -19.67
CA ILE A 152 5.46 -0.11 -19.63
C ILE A 152 4.38 0.90 -20.03
N VAL A 153 4.62 2.20 -19.87
CA VAL A 153 3.66 3.25 -20.30
C VAL A 153 3.52 3.24 -21.81
N ALA A 154 4.63 3.12 -22.55
CA ALA A 154 4.61 3.02 -24.00
C ALA A 154 3.92 1.73 -24.46
N LEU A 155 4.23 0.60 -23.83
CA LEU A 155 3.59 -0.69 -24.11
C LEU A 155 2.08 -0.65 -23.86
N ALA A 156 1.64 -0.05 -22.75
CA ALA A 156 0.23 0.09 -22.42
C ALA A 156 -0.52 0.94 -23.46
N ARG A 157 0.05 2.08 -23.86
CA ARG A 157 -0.53 2.96 -24.90
C ARG A 157 -0.69 2.24 -26.24
N ALA A 158 0.33 1.51 -26.67
CA ALA A 158 0.27 0.75 -27.90
C ALA A 158 -0.77 -0.38 -27.84
N ARG A 159 -0.80 -1.12 -26.72
CA ARG A 159 -1.66 -2.29 -26.55
C ARG A 159 -3.14 -1.95 -26.41
N PHE A 160 -3.47 -0.86 -25.71
CA PHE A 160 -4.86 -0.54 -25.35
C PHE A 160 -5.50 0.54 -26.22
N ALA A 161 -4.87 0.94 -27.32
CA ALA A 161 -5.50 1.85 -28.28
C ALA A 161 -6.88 1.30 -28.72
N PRO A 162 -7.95 2.12 -28.72
CA PRO A 162 -7.94 3.58 -28.62
C PRO A 162 -8.11 4.16 -27.20
N LEU A 163 -8.06 3.35 -26.13
CA LEU A 163 -8.26 3.83 -24.76
C LEU A 163 -7.18 4.85 -24.35
N THR A 164 -7.60 5.86 -23.58
CA THR A 164 -6.68 6.83 -22.99
C THR A 164 -5.89 6.18 -21.85
N VAL A 165 -4.56 6.28 -21.91
CA VAL A 165 -3.65 5.88 -20.82
C VAL A 165 -3.05 7.12 -20.17
N VAL A 166 -3.55 7.46 -18.98
CA VAL A 166 -3.06 8.54 -18.13
C VAL A 166 -1.92 8.03 -17.27
N ASN A 167 -0.78 8.71 -17.31
CA ASN A 167 0.38 8.49 -16.46
C ASN A 167 0.97 9.86 -16.12
N LEU A 168 1.44 10.03 -14.89
CA LEU A 168 1.97 11.31 -14.42
C LEU A 168 3.46 11.53 -14.75
N GLY A 169 4.04 10.71 -15.64
CA GLY A 169 5.45 10.77 -16.03
C GLY A 169 6.37 10.02 -15.07
N GLY A 170 7.67 10.01 -15.40
CA GLY A 170 8.70 9.37 -14.59
C GLY A 170 8.88 10.04 -13.23
N VAL A 171 9.24 9.24 -12.23
CA VAL A 171 9.66 9.70 -10.90
C VAL A 171 11.10 9.26 -10.70
N SER A 172 11.95 10.14 -10.17
CA SER A 172 13.34 9.79 -9.85
C SER A 172 13.40 8.55 -8.93
N TYR A 173 14.30 7.61 -9.24
CA TYR A 173 14.43 6.37 -8.47
C TYR A 173 14.64 6.67 -6.98
N HIS A 174 13.79 6.11 -6.12
CA HIS A 174 13.67 6.50 -4.71
C HIS A 174 14.95 6.31 -3.86
N LYS A 175 15.96 5.55 -4.33
CA LYS A 175 17.24 5.37 -3.63
C LYS A 175 18.36 6.28 -4.15
N SER A 176 18.08 7.22 -5.06
CA SER A 176 19.09 8.12 -5.63
C SER A 176 19.66 9.17 -4.67
N GLY A 177 19.17 9.24 -3.43
CA GLY A 177 19.69 10.16 -2.38
C GLY A 177 19.32 11.64 -2.58
N VAL A 178 18.88 12.04 -3.77
CA VAL A 178 18.35 13.39 -4.02
C VAL A 178 16.94 13.47 -3.44
N ALA A 179 16.78 14.28 -2.40
CA ALA A 179 15.50 14.61 -1.82
C ALA A 179 14.78 15.57 -2.77
N ASP A 180 13.99 15.01 -3.67
CA ASP A 180 13.04 15.75 -4.48
C ASP A 180 11.82 16.03 -3.61
N GLU A 181 11.56 17.32 -3.30
CA GLU A 181 10.46 17.73 -2.42
C GLU A 181 9.10 17.15 -2.87
N ASP A 182 8.99 16.82 -4.15
CA ASP A 182 7.77 16.28 -4.76
C ASP A 182 7.61 14.77 -4.67
N ARG A 183 8.60 13.99 -4.22
CA ARG A 183 8.49 12.51 -4.28
C ARG A 183 7.38 11.96 -3.40
N ALA A 184 7.28 12.46 -2.17
CA ALA A 184 6.27 11.98 -1.23
C ALA A 184 4.87 12.44 -1.61
N ASP A 185 4.74 13.69 -2.05
CA ASP A 185 3.50 14.24 -2.58
C ASP A 185 3.07 13.50 -3.86
N ARG A 186 4.01 13.13 -4.72
CA ARG A 186 3.75 12.31 -5.90
C ARG A 186 3.28 10.91 -5.53
N ALA A 187 3.97 10.24 -4.61
CA ALA A 187 3.54 8.94 -4.10
C ALA A 187 2.12 8.99 -3.53
N LEU A 188 1.79 10.03 -2.76
CA LEU A 188 0.45 10.22 -2.23
C LEU A 188 -0.57 10.56 -3.33
N LEU A 189 -0.19 11.37 -4.31
CA LEU A 189 -1.04 11.68 -5.46
C LEU A 189 -1.40 10.42 -6.25
N ASP A 190 -0.44 9.50 -6.48
CA ASP A 190 -0.71 8.21 -7.12
C ASP A 190 -1.71 7.39 -6.28
N CYS A 191 -1.59 7.37 -4.94
CA CYS A 191 -2.58 6.72 -4.07
C CYS A 191 -3.99 7.29 -4.22
N VAL A 192 -4.11 8.63 -4.27
CA VAL A 192 -5.39 9.34 -4.38
C VAL A 192 -6.02 9.11 -5.75
N LEU A 193 -5.24 9.09 -6.82
CA LEU A 193 -5.73 8.81 -8.17
C LEU A 193 -6.17 7.34 -8.31
N LEU A 194 -5.40 6.40 -7.78
CA LEU A 194 -5.81 5.00 -7.68
C LEU A 194 -7.11 4.86 -6.87
N SER A 195 -7.27 5.60 -5.77
CA SER A 195 -8.50 5.59 -4.97
C SER A 195 -9.70 6.27 -5.64
N ARG A 196 -9.53 6.85 -6.83
CA ARG A 196 -10.62 7.43 -7.65
C ARG A 196 -11.01 6.57 -8.85
N CYS A 197 -10.22 5.55 -9.19
CA CYS A 197 -10.50 4.62 -10.29
C CYS A 197 -11.77 3.78 -10.01
N ALA A 198 -12.34 3.08 -10.99
CA ALA A 198 -13.46 2.16 -10.71
C ALA A 198 -12.99 0.80 -10.18
N VAL A 199 -11.85 0.31 -10.69
CA VAL A 199 -11.20 -0.94 -10.30
C VAL A 199 -9.69 -0.71 -10.28
N VAL A 200 -8.94 -1.39 -9.41
CA VAL A 200 -7.47 -1.31 -9.37
C VAL A 200 -6.82 -2.70 -9.45
N LEU A 201 -5.85 -2.85 -10.35
CA LEU A 201 -4.88 -3.95 -10.36
C LEU A 201 -3.52 -3.45 -9.85
N LYS A 202 -2.84 -4.24 -9.02
CA LYS A 202 -1.55 -3.83 -8.44
C LYS A 202 -0.56 -4.96 -8.21
N CYS A 203 0.73 -4.64 -8.32
CA CYS A 203 1.79 -5.45 -7.70
C CYS A 203 1.71 -5.38 -6.17
N SER A 204 2.45 -6.25 -5.46
CA SER A 204 2.62 -6.14 -4.00
C SER A 204 3.42 -4.88 -3.66
N SER A 205 2.73 -3.79 -3.36
CA SER A 205 3.27 -2.51 -2.88
C SER A 205 2.32 -1.83 -1.91
N ALA A 206 2.82 -1.53 -0.72
CA ALA A 206 2.03 -0.91 0.33
C ALA A 206 1.47 0.47 -0.06
N LEU A 207 2.18 1.18 -0.95
CA LEU A 207 1.76 2.49 -1.46
C LEU A 207 0.40 2.38 -2.15
N SER A 208 0.27 1.52 -3.17
CA SER A 208 -1.02 1.35 -3.85
C SER A 208 -2.08 0.66 -2.99
N GLY A 209 -1.67 -0.06 -1.94
CA GLY A 209 -2.62 -0.63 -0.97
C GLY A 209 -3.31 0.45 -0.14
N PHE A 210 -2.69 1.63 -0.01
CA PHE A 210 -3.28 2.78 0.64
C PHE A 210 -4.52 3.32 -0.08
N ALA A 211 -4.63 3.10 -1.40
CA ALA A 211 -5.84 3.46 -2.15
C ALA A 211 -7.11 2.78 -1.60
N LYS A 212 -6.98 1.55 -1.08
CA LYS A 212 -8.08 0.81 -0.43
C LYS A 212 -8.42 1.38 0.94
N ILE A 213 -7.46 1.99 1.64
CA ILE A 213 -7.70 2.67 2.91
C ILE A 213 -8.41 4.00 2.67
N LEU A 214 -8.04 4.72 1.62
CA LEU A 214 -8.70 5.98 1.23
C LEU A 214 -10.13 5.76 0.73
N ARG A 215 -10.41 4.63 0.06
CA ARG A 215 -11.76 4.26 -0.38
C ARG A 215 -12.04 2.77 -0.11
N PRO A 216 -12.64 2.42 1.03
CA PRO A 216 -12.76 1.04 1.52
C PRO A 216 -13.59 0.13 0.62
N GLU A 217 -14.53 0.66 -0.15
CA GLU A 217 -15.37 -0.07 -1.09
C GLU A 217 -14.69 -0.36 -2.43
N LEU A 218 -13.55 0.29 -2.75
CA LEU A 218 -12.86 0.14 -4.04
C LEU A 218 -12.49 -1.31 -4.35
N PRO A 219 -12.92 -1.89 -5.48
CA PRO A 219 -12.38 -3.16 -5.95
C PRO A 219 -10.87 -3.04 -6.25
N VAL A 220 -10.04 -3.61 -5.39
CA VAL A 220 -8.58 -3.68 -5.57
C VAL A 220 -8.17 -5.15 -5.61
N PHE A 221 -7.37 -5.51 -6.60
CA PHE A 221 -6.82 -6.85 -6.75
C PHE A 221 -5.31 -6.79 -6.89
N ARG A 222 -4.61 -7.68 -6.19
CA ARG A 222 -3.18 -7.90 -6.40
C ARG A 222 -2.96 -8.93 -7.49
N VAL A 223 -1.93 -8.75 -8.31
CA VAL A 223 -1.58 -9.68 -9.40
C VAL A 223 -0.42 -10.62 -9.05
N ALA A 224 0.10 -10.54 -7.82
CA ALA A 224 1.18 -11.40 -7.34
C ALA A 224 1.02 -11.76 -5.86
N ALA A 225 1.77 -12.77 -5.43
CA ALA A 225 1.85 -13.22 -4.06
C ALA A 225 2.21 -12.08 -3.10
N SER A 226 1.55 -12.06 -1.94
CA SER A 226 2.05 -11.40 -0.75
C SER A 226 2.59 -12.50 0.15
N LYS A 227 3.90 -12.58 0.29
CA LYS A 227 4.53 -13.55 1.19
C LYS A 227 4.55 -12.98 2.61
N PHE A 228 4.92 -13.83 3.56
CA PHE A 228 5.04 -13.41 4.94
C PHE A 228 6.20 -12.45 5.15
N PHE A 229 5.95 -11.37 5.90
CA PHE A 229 7.01 -10.51 6.40
C PHE A 229 7.32 -10.92 7.84
N TYR A 230 8.28 -11.84 7.98
CA TYR A 230 8.55 -12.58 9.22
C TYR A 230 7.35 -13.43 9.68
N ASP A 231 6.65 -12.99 10.72
CA ASP A 231 5.55 -13.70 11.38
C ASP A 231 4.18 -13.06 11.15
N VAL A 232 4.11 -12.04 10.30
CA VAL A 232 2.89 -11.30 10.00
C VAL A 232 2.72 -11.10 8.49
N PRO A 233 1.47 -11.10 7.98
CA PRO A 233 1.22 -10.73 6.60
C PRO A 233 1.62 -9.26 6.35
N TYR A 234 2.13 -8.95 5.15
CA TYR A 234 2.55 -7.60 4.78
C TYR A 234 1.34 -6.67 4.56
N PHE A 235 0.95 -5.92 5.59
CA PHE A 235 -0.17 -4.97 5.52
C PHE A 235 0.17 -3.71 4.71
N PRO A 236 -0.77 -3.11 3.94
CA PRO A 236 -2.15 -3.58 3.70
C PRO A 236 -2.26 -4.70 2.65
N ASP A 237 -1.22 -4.91 1.85
CA ASP A 237 -1.28 -5.71 0.61
C ASP A 237 -1.73 -7.14 0.80
N ALA A 238 -1.31 -7.77 1.89
CA ALA A 238 -1.67 -9.15 2.19
C ALA A 238 -3.19 -9.37 2.21
N TYR A 239 -3.94 -8.36 2.65
CA TYR A 239 -5.40 -8.41 2.77
C TYR A 239 -6.14 -7.98 1.51
N VAL A 240 -5.41 -7.55 0.47
CA VAL A 240 -5.99 -7.28 -0.85
C VAL A 240 -6.28 -8.63 -1.54
N PRO A 241 -7.50 -8.84 -2.07
CA PRO A 241 -7.84 -10.06 -2.81
C PRO A 241 -6.92 -10.33 -4.01
N ARG A 242 -6.71 -11.60 -4.34
CA ARG A 242 -6.00 -12.02 -5.55
C ARG A 242 -6.84 -11.66 -6.79
N TRP A 243 -6.17 -11.30 -7.88
CA TRP A 243 -6.81 -11.29 -9.19
C TRP A 243 -7.07 -12.72 -9.66
N GLU A 244 -8.34 -13.07 -9.84
CA GLU A 244 -8.76 -14.38 -10.31
C GLU A 244 -8.98 -14.34 -11.83
N ALA A 245 -8.05 -14.95 -12.56
CA ALA A 245 -8.11 -15.00 -14.01
C ALA A 245 -9.15 -16.04 -14.48
N THR A 246 -9.92 -15.69 -15.52
CA THR A 246 -10.97 -16.54 -16.12
C THR A 246 -10.50 -17.30 -17.35
N THR A 247 -9.39 -16.88 -17.97
CA THR A 247 -8.83 -17.57 -19.14
C THR A 247 -7.84 -18.67 -18.71
N PRO A 248 -7.69 -19.79 -19.45
CA PRO A 248 -6.71 -20.84 -19.11
C PRO A 248 -5.27 -20.33 -19.04
N GLU A 249 -4.91 -19.40 -19.93
CA GLU A 249 -3.58 -18.76 -19.91
C GLU A 249 -3.41 -17.85 -18.70
N GLY A 250 -4.41 -17.02 -18.40
CA GLY A 250 -4.41 -16.19 -17.20
C GLY A 250 -4.33 -17.02 -15.92
N GLN A 251 -5.01 -18.17 -15.86
CA GLN A 251 -4.93 -19.08 -14.71
C GLN A 251 -3.53 -19.66 -14.52
N ARG A 252 -2.86 -20.09 -15.60
CA ARG A 252 -1.46 -20.54 -15.53
C ARG A 252 -0.53 -19.43 -15.06
N ARG A 253 -0.73 -18.20 -15.56
CA ARG A 253 0.00 -17.02 -15.10
C ARG A 253 -0.24 -16.78 -13.61
N SER A 254 -1.50 -16.74 -13.17
CA SER A 254 -1.86 -16.54 -11.77
C SER A 254 -1.26 -17.61 -10.86
N GLN A 255 -1.27 -18.88 -11.27
CA GLN A 255 -0.65 -19.95 -10.48
C GLN A 255 0.83 -19.68 -10.23
N ARG A 256 1.59 -19.26 -11.26
CA ARG A 256 2.99 -18.85 -11.11
C ARG A 256 3.14 -17.61 -10.22
N LEU A 257 2.32 -16.58 -10.44
CA LEU A 257 2.44 -15.30 -9.74
C LEU A 257 2.00 -15.37 -8.28
N PHE A 258 1.12 -16.30 -7.90
CA PHE A 258 0.66 -16.50 -6.52
C PHE A 258 1.35 -17.65 -5.78
N ASP A 259 2.36 -18.28 -6.36
CA ASP A 259 3.11 -19.32 -5.66
C ASP A 259 3.72 -18.81 -4.33
N GLY A 260 3.55 -19.61 -3.27
CA GLY A 260 4.01 -19.29 -1.92
C GLY A 260 3.27 -18.14 -1.23
N ASP A 261 2.07 -17.78 -1.70
CA ASP A 261 1.28 -16.73 -1.08
C ASP A 261 0.78 -17.11 0.32
N TRP A 262 0.73 -16.13 1.22
CA TRP A 262 0.39 -16.38 2.62
C TRP A 262 -1.00 -17.02 2.85
N LEU A 263 -1.95 -16.82 1.92
CA LEU A 263 -3.28 -17.43 2.03
C LEU A 263 -3.28 -18.94 1.77
N ASP A 264 -2.21 -19.49 1.18
CA ASP A 264 -2.10 -20.92 0.92
C ASP A 264 -1.66 -21.72 2.17
N ASP A 265 -1.09 -21.07 3.19
CA ASP A 265 -0.80 -21.71 4.48
C ASP A 265 -2.09 -21.88 5.29
N ARG A 266 -2.63 -23.10 5.33
CA ARG A 266 -3.86 -23.47 6.06
C ARG A 266 -3.87 -23.08 7.54
N ARG A 267 -2.71 -22.88 8.17
CA ARG A 267 -2.60 -22.54 9.61
C ARG A 267 -2.86 -21.06 9.89
N VAL A 268 -2.77 -20.22 8.86
CA VAL A 268 -2.64 -18.77 8.99
C VAL A 268 -3.97 -18.00 8.92
N PRO A 269 -4.91 -18.34 8.02
CA PRO A 269 -6.20 -17.67 7.92
C PRO A 269 -6.94 -17.54 9.26
N ARG A 270 -6.82 -18.52 10.16
CA ARG A 270 -7.48 -18.50 11.47
C ARG A 270 -6.99 -17.38 12.40
N ARG A 271 -5.74 -16.92 12.23
CA ARG A 271 -5.12 -15.90 13.10
C ARG A 271 -5.34 -14.48 12.60
N PHE A 272 -5.36 -14.28 11.28
CA PHE A 272 -5.32 -12.94 10.67
C PHE A 272 -6.59 -12.53 9.91
N ARG A 273 -7.59 -13.40 9.73
CA ARG A 273 -8.88 -13.04 9.12
C ARG A 273 -9.87 -12.32 10.05
N ARG A 274 -9.46 -11.99 11.27
CA ARG A 274 -10.33 -11.30 12.23
C ARG A 274 -10.19 -9.78 12.08
N ASP A 275 -11.22 -9.05 12.47
CA ASP A 275 -11.27 -7.58 12.51
C ASP A 275 -10.17 -7.00 13.43
N PHE A 276 -10.07 -5.67 13.53
CA PHE A 276 -9.10 -5.02 14.42
C PHE A 276 -9.19 -5.55 15.84
N MET A 277 -8.21 -6.36 16.20
CA MET A 277 -8.03 -6.79 17.56
C MET A 277 -6.74 -6.20 18.07
N VAL A 278 -6.88 -5.26 19.02
CA VAL A 278 -5.76 -4.84 19.87
C VAL A 278 -5.29 -6.08 20.62
N GLN A 279 -4.16 -6.63 20.21
CA GLN A 279 -3.56 -7.78 20.86
C GLN A 279 -2.11 -7.45 21.15
N PRO A 280 -1.69 -7.46 22.43
CA PRO A 280 -0.27 -7.41 22.76
C PRO A 280 0.46 -8.46 21.91
N ARG A 281 1.51 -8.08 21.17
CA ARG A 281 2.35 -9.09 20.49
C ARG A 281 2.84 -10.04 21.58
N TYR A 282 2.44 -11.30 21.46
CA TYR A 282 2.71 -12.32 22.47
C TYR A 282 4.20 -12.35 22.87
N ARG A 283 4.38 -12.30 24.20
CA ARG A 283 5.42 -12.83 25.10
C ARG A 283 6.88 -12.87 24.60
N TRP A 284 7.74 -12.25 25.41
CA TRP A 284 9.22 -12.31 25.48
C TRP A 284 9.90 -13.56 24.88
N LEU A 285 9.31 -14.75 25.02
CA LEU A 285 9.78 -16.02 24.44
C LEU A 285 9.96 -15.99 22.92
N GLN A 286 9.10 -15.30 22.17
CA GLN A 286 9.28 -15.19 20.71
C GLN A 286 10.40 -14.22 20.32
N ARG A 287 10.76 -13.25 21.19
CA ARG A 287 11.95 -12.42 20.97
C ARG A 287 13.24 -13.22 21.20
N TRP A 288 13.24 -14.10 22.21
CA TRP A 288 14.33 -15.04 22.45
C TRP A 288 14.52 -16.03 21.31
N ALA A 289 13.43 -16.67 20.86
CA ALA A 289 13.48 -17.57 19.71
C ALA A 289 14.01 -16.87 18.44
N ARG A 290 13.67 -15.59 18.22
CA ARG A 290 14.19 -14.79 17.10
C ARG A 290 15.67 -14.46 17.21
N ARG A 291 16.15 -14.11 18.40
CA ARG A 291 17.60 -13.91 18.64
C ARG A 291 18.36 -15.22 18.44
N LEU A 292 17.84 -16.34 18.92
CA LEU A 292 18.43 -17.66 18.70
C LEU A 292 18.46 -18.02 17.22
N HIS A 293 17.37 -17.83 16.49
CA HIS A 293 17.31 -18.15 15.06
C HIS A 293 18.32 -17.35 14.24
N PHE A 294 18.49 -16.05 14.53
CA PHE A 294 19.52 -15.22 13.89
C PHE A 294 20.95 -15.65 14.24
N LEU A 295 21.19 -16.08 15.48
CA LEU A 295 22.50 -16.60 15.91
C LEU A 295 22.82 -17.97 15.31
N LEU A 296 21.81 -18.74 14.89
CA LEU A 296 21.97 -20.06 14.29
C LEU A 296 21.95 -20.04 12.76
N SER A 297 21.60 -18.90 12.15
CA SER A 297 21.48 -18.74 10.69
C SER A 297 22.52 -17.76 10.12
N ALA A 298 23.46 -17.30 10.96
CA ALA A 298 24.64 -16.51 10.60
C ALA A 298 25.89 -17.34 10.86
#